data_AF-A0A193BVD6-F1
#
_entry.id   AF-A0A193BVD6-F1
#
_cell.length_a   1.000
_cell.length_b   1.000
_cell.length_c   1.000
_cell.angle_alpha   90.00
_cell.angle_beta   90.00
_cell.angle_gamma   90.00
#
_symmetry.space_group_name_H-M   'P 1'
#
loop_
_entity.id
_entity.type
_entity.pdbx_description
1 polymer ?
#
loop_
_entity_poly.entity_id
_entity_poly.type
_entity_poly.pdbx_seq_one_letter_code
_entity_poly.pdbx_strand_id
1 'polypeptide(L)'
;MTRRFDPEQIASLAKKVGGLKHGFGKTGTDLGEGDPGGAFGELSNAASAGKTVKGFYGNVNAELSAAAKLVDAASQALAHAAERMRNDEAEGVHVLGGGNRERD
;
A
#
# COMPACT_ATOMS: atom_id res chain seq x y z
N MET A 1 29.48 12.92 6.75
CA MET A 1 28.09 13.42 6.65
C MET A 1 27.15 12.33 7.15
N THR A 2 26.42 12.58 8.24
CA THR A 2 25.32 11.70 8.65
C THR A 2 24.11 12.03 7.79
N ARG A 3 23.66 11.09 6.96
CA ARG A 3 22.45 11.26 6.13
C ARG A 3 21.26 11.61 7.03
N ARG A 4 20.45 12.59 6.62
CA ARG A 4 19.19 12.93 7.31
C ARG A 4 18.09 11.91 7.02
N PHE A 5 18.17 11.21 5.89
CA PHE A 5 17.28 10.12 5.49
C PHE A 5 18.07 9.03 4.76
N ASP A 6 17.83 7.76 5.13
CA ASP A 6 18.53 6.59 4.59
C ASP A 6 17.67 5.90 3.50
N PRO A 7 18.13 5.84 2.23
CA PRO A 7 17.41 5.20 1.14
C PRO A 7 17.04 3.74 1.42
N GLU A 8 17.87 3.00 2.16
CA GLU A 8 17.58 1.60 2.49
C GLU A 8 16.44 1.50 3.51
N GLN A 9 16.38 2.42 4.47
CA GLN A 9 15.28 2.48 5.44
C GLN A 9 13.97 2.88 4.76
N ILE A 10 14.01 3.80 3.79
CA ILE A 10 12.83 4.18 2.99
C ILE A 10 12.36 2.99 2.14
N ALA A 11 13.27 2.26 1.50
CA ALA A 11 12.93 1.05 0.73
C ALA A 11 12.38 -0.08 1.62
N SER A 12 12.92 -0.23 2.84
CA SER A 12 12.40 -1.18 3.84
C SER A 12 11.00 -0.80 4.31
N LEU A 13 10.75 0.50 4.53
CA LEU A 13 9.42 1.01 4.84
C LEU A 13 8.44 0.78 3.68
N ALA A 14 8.84 1.02 2.44
CA ALA A 14 8.05 0.72 1.25
C ALA A 14 7.62 -0.74 1.22
N LYS A 15 8.54 -1.69 1.46
CA LYS A 15 8.20 -3.13 1.55
C LYS A 15 7.21 -3.44 2.65
N LYS A 16 7.38 -2.86 3.85
CA LYS A 16 6.44 -3.06 4.97
C LYS A 16 5.05 -2.51 4.64
N VAL A 17 4.98 -1.32 4.05
CA VAL A 17 3.74 -0.68 3.61
C VAL A 17 3.09 -1.54 2.52
N GLY A 18 3.82 -1.93 1.47
CA GLY A 18 3.32 -2.82 0.43
C GLY A 18 2.79 -4.16 0.96
N GLY A 19 3.34 -4.68 2.05
CA GLY A 19 2.82 -5.88 2.74
C GLY A 19 1.40 -5.70 3.30
N LEU A 20 1.01 -4.48 3.71
CA LEU A 20 -0.33 -4.20 4.22
C LEU A 20 -1.42 -4.36 3.15
N LYS A 21 -1.09 -4.17 1.86
CA LYS A 21 -2.00 -4.46 0.74
C LYS A 21 -2.50 -5.90 0.78
N HIS A 22 -1.60 -6.84 1.07
CA HIS A 22 -1.95 -8.26 1.17
C HIS A 22 -2.88 -8.51 2.37
N GLY A 23 -2.63 -7.82 3.49
CA GLY A 23 -3.51 -7.84 4.66
C GLY A 23 -4.93 -7.37 4.33
N PHE A 24 -5.08 -6.20 3.68
CA PHE A 24 -6.39 -5.69 3.28
C PHE A 24 -7.11 -6.61 2.28
N GLY A 25 -6.40 -7.12 1.28
CA GLY A 25 -6.96 -8.06 0.32
C GLY A 25 -7.40 -9.38 0.94
N LYS A 26 -6.60 -9.91 1.89
CA LYS A 26 -6.96 -11.12 2.64
C LYS A 26 -8.16 -10.86 3.54
N THR A 27 -8.17 -9.77 4.30
CA THR A 27 -9.31 -9.41 5.16
C THR A 27 -10.60 -9.29 4.37
N GLY A 28 -10.59 -8.68 3.18
CA GLY A 28 -11.78 -8.61 2.33
C GLY A 28 -12.23 -9.98 1.81
N THR A 29 -11.28 -10.86 1.49
CA THR A 29 -11.57 -12.24 1.08
C THR A 29 -12.16 -13.06 2.25
N ASP A 30 -11.55 -12.96 3.43
CA ASP A 30 -11.97 -13.65 4.66
C ASP A 30 -13.33 -13.14 5.16
N LEU A 31 -13.63 -11.85 4.94
CA LEU A 31 -14.93 -11.24 5.25
C LEU A 31 -16.05 -11.79 4.33
N GLY A 32 -15.71 -12.13 3.08
CA GLY A 32 -16.64 -12.66 2.09
C GLY A 32 -17.67 -11.63 1.61
N GLU A 33 -18.71 -12.08 0.92
CA GLU A 33 -19.74 -11.20 0.34
C GLU A 33 -20.85 -10.80 1.33
N GLY A 34 -20.79 -11.30 2.57
CA GLY A 34 -21.86 -11.10 3.55
C GLY A 34 -23.20 -11.68 3.10
N ASP A 35 -23.18 -12.77 2.34
CA ASP A 35 -24.39 -13.48 1.97
C ASP A 35 -24.98 -14.15 3.23
N PRO A 36 -26.11 -13.68 3.74
CA PRO A 36 -26.72 -14.28 4.92
C PRO A 36 -27.42 -15.61 4.58
N GLY A 37 -27.47 -16.01 3.30
CA GLY A 37 -28.18 -17.20 2.85
C GLY A 37 -29.64 -17.16 3.28
N GLY A 38 -30.10 -18.25 3.91
CA GLY A 38 -31.43 -18.36 4.50
C GLY A 38 -31.55 -17.85 5.94
N ALA A 39 -30.51 -17.23 6.53
CA ALA A 39 -30.46 -16.90 7.95
C ALA A 39 -31.59 -15.97 8.42
N PHE A 40 -32.11 -15.14 7.51
CA PHE A 40 -33.26 -14.28 7.81
C PHE A 40 -34.61 -14.92 7.42
N GLY A 41 -34.63 -15.96 6.58
CA GLY A 41 -35.86 -16.55 6.03
C GLY A 41 -36.48 -15.72 4.89
N GLU A 42 -37.61 -16.19 4.34
CA GLU A 42 -38.24 -15.61 3.12
C GLU A 42 -39.27 -14.50 3.38
N LEU A 43 -39.49 -14.11 4.64
CA LEU A 43 -40.44 -13.03 4.97
C LEU A 43 -39.93 -11.68 4.41
N SER A 44 -40.83 -10.81 3.96
CA SER A 44 -40.43 -9.55 3.29
C SER A 44 -39.52 -8.64 4.14
N ASN A 45 -39.67 -8.66 5.47
CA ASN A 45 -38.80 -7.93 6.40
C ASN A 45 -37.40 -8.57 6.52
N ALA A 46 -37.33 -9.89 6.42
CA ALA A 46 -36.11 -10.67 6.43
C ALA A 46 -35.31 -10.54 5.13
N ALA A 47 -36.00 -10.48 3.99
CA ALA A 47 -35.38 -10.20 2.70
C ALA A 47 -34.72 -8.80 2.66
N SER A 48 -35.33 -7.80 3.30
CA SER A 48 -34.72 -6.47 3.47
C SER A 48 -33.49 -6.51 4.39
N ALA A 49 -33.54 -7.26 5.49
CA ALA A 49 -32.37 -7.43 6.35
C ALA A 49 -31.19 -8.10 5.60
N GLY A 50 -31.47 -9.13 4.80
CA GLY A 50 -30.46 -9.79 3.98
C GLY A 50 -29.78 -8.86 2.97
N LYS A 51 -30.57 -8.00 2.28
CA LYS A 51 -30.03 -6.99 1.36
C LYS A 51 -29.15 -5.96 2.09
N THR A 52 -29.58 -5.49 3.26
CA THR A 52 -28.80 -4.53 4.06
C THR A 52 -27.48 -5.13 4.51
N VAL A 53 -27.46 -6.38 4.98
CA VAL A 53 -26.23 -7.06 5.38
C VAL A 53 -25.30 -7.24 4.18
N LYS A 54 -25.81 -7.74 3.05
CA LYS A 54 -25.01 -7.88 1.82
C LYS A 54 -24.43 -6.54 1.35
N GLY A 55 -25.23 -5.47 1.41
CA GLY A 55 -24.79 -4.11 1.08
C GLY A 55 -23.71 -3.59 2.02
N PHE A 56 -23.84 -3.83 3.32
CA PHE A 56 -22.84 -3.47 4.31
C PHE A 56 -21.49 -4.15 4.03
N TYR A 57 -21.48 -5.47 3.80
CA TYR A 57 -20.26 -6.21 3.47
C TYR A 57 -19.64 -5.75 2.15
N GLY A 58 -20.47 -5.48 1.13
CA GLY A 58 -20.01 -4.90 -0.13
C GLY A 58 -19.29 -3.56 0.06
N ASN A 59 -19.84 -2.67 0.89
CA ASN A 59 -19.22 -1.38 1.20
C ASN A 59 -17.90 -1.54 1.97
N VAL A 60 -17.86 -2.43 2.98
CA VAL A 60 -16.62 -2.70 3.73
C VAL A 60 -15.52 -3.24 2.80
N ASN A 61 -15.86 -4.17 1.90
CA ASN A 61 -14.90 -4.68 0.91
C ASN A 61 -14.42 -3.61 -0.06
N ALA A 62 -15.28 -2.65 -0.44
CA ALA A 62 -14.88 -1.52 -1.27
C ALA A 62 -13.85 -0.62 -0.55
N GLU A 63 -14.07 -0.33 0.74
CA GLU A 63 -13.13 0.44 1.56
C GLU A 63 -11.79 -0.28 1.76
N LEU A 64 -11.83 -1.60 2.02
CA LEU A 64 -10.61 -2.42 2.11
C LEU A 64 -9.82 -2.40 0.79
N SER A 65 -10.51 -2.46 -0.35
CA SER A 65 -9.90 -2.35 -1.68
C SER A 65 -9.29 -0.97 -1.93
N ALA A 66 -9.97 0.11 -1.51
CA ALA A 66 -9.45 1.47 -1.61
C ALA A 66 -8.20 1.65 -0.74
N ALA A 67 -8.22 1.16 0.50
CA ALA A 67 -7.07 1.16 1.40
C ALA A 67 -5.88 0.38 0.81
N ALA A 68 -6.13 -0.80 0.22
CA ALA A 68 -5.11 -1.60 -0.46
C ALA A 68 -4.45 -0.82 -1.61
N LYS A 69 -5.21 -0.08 -2.42
CA LYS A 69 -4.70 0.75 -3.51
C LYS A 69 -3.87 1.93 -3.01
N LEU A 70 -4.33 2.62 -1.96
CA LEU A 70 -3.61 3.75 -1.36
C LEU A 70 -2.24 3.31 -0.84
N VAL A 71 -2.21 2.19 -0.14
CA VAL A 71 -0.99 1.60 0.41
C VAL A 71 -0.03 1.14 -0.68
N ASP A 72 -0.54 0.56 -1.77
CA ASP A 72 0.27 0.20 -2.94
C ASP A 72 0.93 1.43 -3.58
N ALA A 73 0.14 2.48 -3.80
CA ALA A 73 0.63 3.75 -4.34
C ALA A 73 1.67 4.40 -3.43
N ALA A 74 1.45 4.40 -2.11
CA ALA A 74 2.42 4.90 -1.13
C ALA A 74 3.72 4.09 -1.14
N SER A 75 3.63 2.76 -1.22
CA SER A 75 4.80 1.87 -1.36
C SER A 75 5.60 2.19 -2.62
N GLN A 76 4.93 2.35 -3.76
CA GLN A 76 5.59 2.69 -5.03
C GLN A 76 6.26 4.07 -4.97
N ALA A 77 5.58 5.08 -4.44
CA ALA A 77 6.14 6.42 -4.27
C ALA A 77 7.39 6.42 -3.37
N LEU A 78 7.35 5.67 -2.26
CA LEU A 78 8.51 5.51 -1.37
C LEU A 78 9.67 4.79 -2.08
N ALA A 79 9.39 3.75 -2.86
CA ALA A 79 10.42 3.03 -3.62
C ALA A 79 11.08 3.93 -4.68
N HIS A 80 10.29 4.70 -5.43
CA HIS A 80 10.79 5.67 -6.38
C HIS A 80 11.61 6.78 -5.72
N ALA A 81 11.17 7.28 -4.56
CA ALA A 81 11.94 8.28 -3.81
C ALA A 81 13.30 7.72 -3.36
N ALA A 82 13.33 6.49 -2.85
CA ALA A 82 14.58 5.83 -2.46
C ALA A 82 15.53 5.59 -3.65
N GLU A 83 14.98 5.23 -4.81
CA GLU A 83 15.77 5.06 -6.04
C GLU A 83 16.35 6.38 -6.53
N ARG A 84 15.54 7.45 -6.57
CA ARG A 84 16.00 8.78 -6.94
C ARG A 84 17.11 9.27 -6.03
N MET A 85 16.98 9.10 -4.71
CA MET A 85 18.03 9.46 -3.76
C MET A 85 19.35 8.72 -4.01
N ARG A 86 19.30 7.44 -4.41
CA ARG A 86 20.51 6.69 -4.78
C ARG A 86 21.16 7.22 -6.06
N ASN A 87 20.35 7.57 -7.05
CA ASN A 87 20.85 8.08 -8.32
C ASN A 87 21.47 9.48 -8.17
N ASP A 88 20.80 10.38 -7.44
CA ASP A 88 21.30 11.73 -7.15
C ASP A 88 22.64 11.66 -6.37
N GLU A 89 22.79 10.69 -5.47
CA GLU A 89 24.06 10.46 -4.77
C GLU A 89 25.16 9.90 -5.68
N ALA A 90 24.84 8.93 -6.54
CA ALA A 90 25.81 8.37 -7.49
C ALA A 90 26.34 9.46 -8.45
N GLU A 91 25.45 10.35 -8.92
CA GLU A 91 25.80 11.48 -9.75
C GLU A 91 26.65 12.52 -8.99
N GLY A 92 26.28 12.83 -7.73
CA GLY A 92 27.07 13.71 -6.87
C GLY A 92 28.47 13.16 -6.57
N VAL A 93 28.61 11.85 -6.32
CA VAL A 93 29.92 11.19 -6.13
C VAL A 93 30.74 11.21 -7.41
N HIS A 94 30.12 11.02 -8.58
CA HIS A 94 30.83 11.07 -9.86
C HIS A 94 31.34 12.49 -10.17
N VAL A 95 30.53 13.51 -9.89
CA VAL A 95 30.91 14.93 -10.10
C VAL A 95 31.96 15.39 -9.09
N LEU A 96 31.83 15.05 -7.81
CA LEU A 96 32.78 15.45 -6.76
C LEU A 96 34.06 14.61 -6.77
N GLY A 97 33.97 13.32 -7.11
CA GLY A 97 35.10 12.40 -7.23
C GLY A 97 35.90 12.57 -8.52
N GLY A 98 35.26 13.05 -9.60
CA GLY A 98 35.92 13.40 -10.86
C GLY A 98 36.68 14.74 -10.85
N GLY A 99 36.57 15.51 -9.77
CA GLY A 99 37.20 16.82 -9.61
C GLY A 99 38.69 16.81 -9.22
N ASN A 100 39.25 15.64 -8.85
CA ASN A 100 40.69 15.48 -8.54
C ASN A 100 41.53 15.30 -9.82
N ARG A 101 41.41 16.20 -10.80
CA ARG A 101 42.53 16.43 -11.71
C ARG A 101 43.44 17.45 -11.05
N GLU A 102 44.50 16.91 -10.45
CA GLU A 102 45.72 17.61 -10.06
C GLU A 102 46.03 18.71 -11.08
N ARG A 103 46.03 19.95 -10.61
CA ARG A 103 46.74 21.04 -11.26
C ARG A 103 48.11 21.09 -10.60
N ASP A 104 49.07 20.38 -11.19
CA ASP A 104 50.49 20.75 -11.17
C ASP A 104 50.80 21.48 -12.49
#